data_AF-A0A0H5CCM5-F1
#
_entry.id   AF-A0A0H5CCM5-F1
#
_cell.length_a   1.000
_cell.length_b   1.000
_cell.length_c   1.000
_cell.angle_alpha   90.00
_cell.angle_beta   90.00
_cell.angle_gamma   90.00
#
_symmetry.space_group_name_H-M   'P 1'
#
loop_
_entity.id
_entity.type
_entity.pdbx_description
1 polymer ?
#
loop_
_entity_poly.entity_id
_entity_poly.type
_entity_poly.pdbx_seq_one_letter_code
_entity_poly.pdbx_strand_id
1 'polypeptide(L)'
;MPSHPPLATVVDVQARTDVAFTPEQQSRVAVLIADATALVHARVPGLSSPAPPTAVGVISTAVLRALATPPDGNASETIGAYTRTAAHAGGGLYLTEDELDLLRPPASSAGGAFSIWTA
;
A
#
# COMPACT_ATOMS: atom_id res chain seq x y z
N MET A 1 12.29 7.87 16.18
CA MET A 1 12.23 7.18 14.86
C MET A 1 12.13 8.27 13.82
N PRO A 2 12.98 8.30 12.77
CA PRO A 2 12.82 9.29 11.71
C PRO A 2 11.46 9.07 11.05
N SER A 3 10.56 10.05 11.22
CA SER A 3 9.24 10.04 10.59
C SER A 3 9.46 10.31 9.11
N HIS A 4 9.32 9.29 8.27
CA HIS A 4 9.32 9.49 6.83
C HIS A 4 8.15 10.41 6.44
N PRO A 5 8.33 11.29 5.43
CA PRO A 5 7.22 12.11 4.96
C PRO A 5 6.09 11.20 4.46
N PRO A 6 4.83 11.48 4.82
CA PRO A 6 3.71 10.63 4.46
C PRO A 6 3.54 10.59 2.94
N LEU A 7 3.36 9.38 2.40
CA LEU A 7 3.17 9.16 0.96
C LEU A 7 1.71 9.39 0.49
N ALA A 8 0.78 9.51 1.43
CA ALA A 8 -0.62 9.84 1.20
C ALA A 8 -1.18 10.63 2.40
N THR A 9 -2.30 11.31 2.22
CA THR A 9 -3.01 12.02 3.29
C THR A 9 -4.33 11.36 3.65
N VAL A 10 -4.93 11.73 4.79
CA VAL A 10 -6.29 11.27 5.17
C VAL A 10 -7.31 11.70 4.11
N VAL A 11 -7.13 12.87 3.49
CA VAL A 11 -8.00 13.39 2.41
C VAL A 11 -7.91 12.49 1.17
N ASP A 12 -6.71 12.02 0.83
CA ASP A 12 -6.53 11.09 -0.29
C ASP A 12 -7.28 9.77 -0.06
N VAL A 13 -7.25 9.25 1.17
CA VAL A 13 -7.98 8.02 1.52
C VAL A 13 -9.49 8.27 1.51
N GLN A 14 -9.94 9.40 2.08
CA GLN A 14 -11.36 9.80 2.10
C GLN A 14 -11.93 9.99 0.69
N ALA A 15 -11.15 10.56 -0.24
CA ALA A 15 -11.58 10.76 -1.63
C ALA A 15 -11.81 9.46 -2.41
N ARG A 16 -11.40 8.31 -1.86
CA ARG A 16 -11.52 6.97 -2.48
C ARG A 16 -12.64 6.13 -1.88
N THR A 17 -13.43 6.69 -0.98
CA THR A 17 -14.58 6.05 -0.35
C THR A 17 -15.77 7.01 -0.28
N ASP A 18 -16.97 6.49 -0.51
CA ASP A 18 -18.21 7.27 -0.39
C ASP A 18 -18.64 7.49 1.08
N VAL A 19 -17.96 6.84 2.04
CA VAL A 19 -18.26 6.93 3.47
C VAL A 19 -17.34 7.94 4.14
N ALA A 20 -17.93 8.97 4.76
CA ALA A 20 -17.19 9.94 5.57
C ALA A 20 -16.62 9.30 6.84
N PHE A 21 -15.32 9.51 7.10
CA PHE A 21 -14.67 9.03 8.31
C PHE A 21 -15.04 9.86 9.54
N THR A 22 -15.37 9.19 10.64
CA THR A 22 -15.47 9.82 11.96
C THR A 22 -14.10 10.34 12.42
N PRO A 23 -14.03 11.27 13.39
CA PRO A 23 -12.74 11.76 13.92
C PRO A 23 -11.82 10.63 14.43
N GLU A 24 -12.38 9.60 15.04
CA GLU A 24 -11.65 8.43 15.52
C GLU A 24 -11.10 7.61 14.34
N GLN A 25 -11.89 7.44 13.29
CA GLN A 25 -11.45 6.78 12.06
C GLN A 25 -10.36 7.58 11.36
N GLN A 26 -10.45 8.91 11.31
CA GLN A 26 -9.40 9.77 10.73
C GLN A 26 -8.07 9.63 11.49
N SER A 27 -8.12 9.57 12.82
CA SER A 27 -6.94 9.30 13.65
C SER A 27 -6.32 7.93 13.34
N ARG A 28 -7.17 6.89 13.24
CA ARG A 28 -6.72 5.54 12.87
C ARG A 28 -6.12 5.50 11.45
N VAL A 29 -6.73 6.20 10.49
CA VAL A 29 -6.21 6.33 9.11
C VAL A 29 -4.84 6.98 9.11
N ALA A 30 -4.64 8.07 9.88
CA ALA A 30 -3.35 8.74 9.94
C ALA A 30 -2.23 7.82 10.46
N VAL A 31 -2.52 7.00 11.48
CA VAL A 31 -1.57 6.00 12.00
C VAL A 31 -1.27 4.94 10.93
N LEU A 32 -2.30 4.39 10.28
CA LEU A 32 -2.13 3.38 9.23
C LEU A 32 -1.33 3.90 8.02
N ILE A 33 -1.51 5.17 7.65
CA ILE A 33 -0.72 5.83 6.60
C ILE A 33 0.76 5.90 7.01
N ALA A 34 1.05 6.27 8.26
CA ALA A 34 2.42 6.34 8.76
C ALA A 34 3.10 4.97 8.75
N ASP A 35 2.40 3.94 9.22
CA ASP A 35 2.89 2.57 9.22
C ASP A 35 3.10 2.05 7.79
N ALA A 36 2.14 2.31 6.88
CA ALA A 36 2.25 1.90 5.48
C ALA A 36 3.43 2.59 4.79
N THR A 37 3.64 3.88 5.07
CA THR A 37 4.78 4.64 4.58
C THR A 37 6.11 4.05 5.07
N ALA A 38 6.20 3.72 6.36
CA ALA A 38 7.38 3.08 6.93
C ALA A 38 7.66 1.70 6.29
N LEU A 39 6.60 0.91 6.05
CA LEU A 39 6.71 -0.38 5.35
C LEU A 39 7.20 -0.21 3.90
N VAL A 40 6.70 0.78 3.17
CA VAL A 40 7.19 1.09 1.81
C VAL A 40 8.68 1.42 1.85
N HIS A 41 9.12 2.32 2.74
CA HIS A 41 10.53 2.69 2.83
C HIS A 41 11.43 1.52 3.23
N ALA A 42 10.95 0.62 4.10
CA ALA A 42 11.68 -0.58 4.48
C ALA A 42 11.80 -1.60 3.35
N ARG A 43 10.77 -1.74 2.50
CA ARG A 43 10.72 -2.76 1.43
C ARG A 43 11.17 -2.26 0.06
N VAL A 44 11.16 -0.95 -0.16
CA VAL A 44 11.54 -0.30 -1.43
C VAL A 44 12.70 0.67 -1.15
N PRO A 45 13.93 0.15 -0.92
CA PRO A 45 15.09 0.97 -0.57
C PRO A 45 15.53 1.95 -1.67
N GLY A 46 14.98 1.82 -2.89
CA GLY A 46 15.22 2.70 -4.04
C GLY A 46 13.99 3.52 -4.46
N LEU A 47 13.05 3.78 -3.54
CA LEU A 47 11.87 4.59 -3.84
C LEU A 47 12.29 5.93 -4.47
N SER A 48 11.71 6.28 -5.62
CA SER A 48 12.00 7.53 -6.30
C SER A 48 11.69 8.75 -5.41
N SER A 49 12.46 9.82 -5.57
CA SER A 49 12.21 11.12 -4.94
C SER A 49 12.11 12.20 -6.02
N PRO A 50 10.93 12.80 -6.26
CA PRO A 50 9.68 12.59 -5.54
C PRO A 50 9.09 11.18 -5.76
N ALA A 51 8.28 10.73 -4.80
CA ALA A 51 7.60 9.43 -4.87
C ALA A 51 6.74 9.32 -6.14
N PRO A 52 6.60 8.12 -6.72
CA PRO A 52 5.78 7.94 -7.92
C PRO A 52 4.31 8.27 -7.62
N PRO A 53 3.54 8.75 -8.61
CA PRO A 53 2.13 9.09 -8.42
C PRO A 53 1.27 7.89 -8.02
N THR A 54 1.74 6.67 -8.28
CA THR A 54 1.13 5.40 -7.85
C THR A 54 1.17 5.21 -6.34
N ALA A 55 2.11 5.85 -5.62
CA ALA A 55 2.28 5.71 -4.17
C ALA A 55 1.01 6.06 -3.39
N VAL A 56 0.32 7.14 -3.77
CA VAL A 56 -0.92 7.55 -3.11
C VAL A 56 -2.00 6.48 -3.24
N GLY A 57 -2.11 5.88 -4.43
CA GLY A 57 -3.07 4.81 -4.70
C GLY A 57 -2.77 3.54 -3.90
N VAL A 58 -1.50 3.13 -3.87
CA VAL A 58 -1.03 1.95 -3.12
C VAL A 58 -1.30 2.11 -1.62
N ILE A 59 -0.85 3.22 -1.03
CA ILE A 59 -1.05 3.48 0.41
C ILE A 59 -2.54 3.55 0.74
N SER A 60 -3.33 4.28 -0.06
CA SER A 60 -4.77 4.41 0.20
C SER A 60 -5.50 3.06 0.13
N THR A 61 -5.15 2.22 -0.83
CA THR A 61 -5.75 0.89 -0.99
C THR A 61 -5.38 -0.02 0.18
N ALA A 62 -4.12 -0.02 0.61
CA ALA A 62 -3.65 -0.79 1.76
C ALA A 62 -4.35 -0.34 3.07
N VAL A 63 -4.53 0.97 3.26
CA VAL A 63 -5.23 1.52 4.44
C VAL A 63 -6.70 1.16 4.43
N LEU A 64 -7.41 1.32 3.30
CA LEU A 64 -8.82 0.93 3.18
C LEU A 64 -9.01 -0.58 3.43
N ARG A 65 -8.08 -1.39 2.93
CA ARG A 65 -8.06 -2.85 3.19
C ARG A 65 -7.88 -3.17 4.67
N ALA A 66 -6.95 -2.47 5.34
CA ALA A 66 -6.73 -2.63 6.78
C ALA A 66 -7.93 -2.16 7.62
N LEU A 67 -8.65 -1.13 7.18
CA LEU A 67 -9.89 -0.68 7.83
C LEU A 67 -11.05 -1.66 7.64
N ALA A 68 -11.15 -2.27 6.46
CA ALA A 68 -12.19 -3.25 6.14
C ALA A 68 -11.97 -4.61 6.83
N THR A 69 -10.77 -4.85 7.36
CA THR A 69 -10.42 -6.11 8.02
C THR A 69 -10.62 -6.00 9.53
N PRO A 70 -11.41 -6.88 10.16
CA PRO A 70 -11.61 -6.85 11.60
C PRO A 70 -10.31 -7.14 12.35
N PRO A 71 -10.07 -6.49 13.51
CA PRO A 71 -8.81 -6.54 14.25
C PRO A 71 -8.47 -7.93 14.81
N ASP A 72 -9.47 -8.80 15.00
CA ASP A 72 -9.26 -10.17 15.48
C ASP A 72 -8.54 -11.08 14.47
N GLY A 73 -8.39 -10.68 13.21
CA GLY A 73 -7.81 -11.55 12.18
C GLY A 73 -8.59 -12.86 11.97
N ASN A 74 -9.81 -12.96 12.52
CA ASN A 74 -10.69 -14.10 12.36
C ASN A 74 -11.14 -14.18 10.90
N ALA A 75 -10.42 -15.01 10.14
CA ALA A 75 -10.58 -15.22 8.71
C ALA A 75 -11.80 -16.08 8.34
N SER A 76 -12.80 -16.22 9.22
CA SER A 76 -13.99 -17.01 8.96
C SER A 76 -15.16 -16.52 9.81
N GLU A 77 -16.07 -15.77 9.18
CA GLU A 77 -17.41 -15.61 9.70
C GLU A 77 -18.33 -16.46 8.83
N THR A 78 -18.80 -17.59 9.36
CA THR A 78 -19.78 -18.45 8.68
C THR A 78 -21.16 -17.80 8.78
N ILE A 79 -21.52 -16.95 7.82
CA ILE A 79 -22.90 -16.50 7.64
C ILE A 79 -23.58 -17.42 6.63
N GLY A 80 -24.04 -18.58 7.09
CA GLY A 80 -24.74 -19.56 6.25
C GLY A 80 -23.84 -20.20 5.17
N ALA A 81 -24.27 -20.18 3.90
CA ALA A 81 -23.65 -20.92 2.79
C ALA A 81 -22.54 -20.17 2.03
N TYR A 82 -22.17 -18.95 2.46
CA TYR A 82 -21.15 -18.15 1.77
C TYR A 82 -19.91 -17.98 2.65
N THR A 83 -18.81 -18.64 2.25
CA THR A 83 -17.49 -18.46 2.85
C THR A 83 -16.77 -17.29 2.16
N ARG A 84 -16.45 -16.23 2.90
CA ARG A 84 -15.56 -15.17 2.43
C ARG A 84 -14.22 -15.28 3.15
N THR A 85 -13.23 -15.89 2.50
CA THR A 85 -11.89 -16.06 3.06
C THR A 85 -11.11 -14.75 2.94
N ALA A 86 -10.63 -14.21 4.05
CA ALA A 86 -9.68 -13.10 4.03
C ALA A 86 -8.34 -13.61 3.46
N ALA A 87 -7.78 -12.92 2.46
CA ALA A 87 -6.64 -13.41 1.67
C ALA A 87 -5.30 -13.51 2.44
N HIS A 88 -5.18 -12.92 3.63
CA HIS A 88 -3.94 -12.96 4.43
C HIS A 88 -4.20 -13.19 5.92
N ALA A 89 -3.47 -14.14 6.50
CA ALA A 89 -3.46 -14.44 7.93
C ALA A 89 -2.88 -13.24 8.70
N GLY A 90 -3.62 -12.75 9.71
CA GLY A 90 -3.18 -11.66 10.60
C GLY A 90 -3.99 -10.37 10.49
N GLY A 91 -4.97 -10.28 9.58
CA GLY A 91 -5.98 -9.20 9.58
C GLY A 91 -5.46 -7.75 9.49
N GLY A 92 -4.17 -7.58 9.22
CA GLY A 92 -3.44 -6.34 9.45
C GLY A 92 -3.13 -5.56 8.18
N LEU A 93 -2.43 -4.45 8.35
CA LEU A 93 -1.89 -3.66 7.25
C LEU A 93 -0.80 -4.44 6.51
N TYR A 94 -0.98 -4.64 5.20
CA TYR A 94 0.02 -5.25 4.33
C TYR A 94 0.01 -4.62 2.94
N LEU A 95 1.14 -4.77 2.25
CA LEU A 95 1.33 -4.42 0.85
C LEU A 95 1.53 -5.72 0.08
N THR A 96 0.78 -5.88 -1.02
CA THR A 96 0.94 -6.99 -1.96
C THR A 96 2.22 -6.83 -2.79
N GLU A 97 2.67 -7.90 -3.43
CA GLU A 97 3.88 -7.85 -4.27
C GLU A 97 3.68 -6.95 -5.49
N ASP A 98 2.50 -7.00 -6.14
CA ASP A 98 2.15 -6.10 -7.25
C ASP A 98 2.15 -4.62 -6.83
N GLU A 99 1.62 -4.32 -5.64
CA GLU A 99 1.65 -2.96 -5.08
C GLU A 99 3.07 -2.48 -4.83
N LEU A 100 3.97 -3.35 -4.36
CA LEU A 100 5.38 -3.01 -4.18
C LEU A 100 6.09 -2.84 -5.53
N ASP A 101 5.75 -3.64 -6.53
CA ASP A 101 6.33 -3.55 -7.88
C ASP A 101 6.01 -2.21 -8.55
N LEU A 102 4.77 -1.72 -8.40
CA LEU A 102 4.35 -0.39 -8.86
C LEU A 102 5.13 0.78 -8.23
N LEU A 103 5.79 0.54 -7.10
CA LEU A 103 6.60 1.54 -6.39
C LEU A 103 8.10 1.39 -6.68
N ARG A 104 8.53 0.27 -7.25
CA ARG A 104 9.92 0.08 -7.63
C ARG A 104 10.22 1.00 -8.81
N PRO A 105 11.39 1.66 -8.82
CA PRO A 105 11.84 2.37 -10.00
C PRO A 105 11.88 1.36 -11.16
N PRO A 106 11.51 1.78 -12.39
CA PRO A 106 11.64 0.92 -13.56
C PRO A 106 13.08 0.42 -13.58
N ALA A 107 13.27 -0.90 -13.68
CA ALA A 107 14.60 -1.48 -13.72
C ALA A 107 15.41 -0.70 -14.76
N SER A 108 16.44 0.02 -14.31
CA SER A 108 17.38 0.68 -15.20
C SER A 108 17.80 -0.39 -16.18
N SER A 109 17.39 -0.27 -17.44
CA SER A 109 17.82 -1.20 -18.47
C SER A 109 19.33 -1.10 -18.48
N ALA A 110 20.01 -2.09 -17.89
CA ALA A 110 21.44 -2.26 -18.03
C ALA A 110 21.69 -2.23 -19.54
N GLY A 111 22.48 -1.25 -19.97
CA GLY A 111 22.56 -0.81 -21.36
C GLY A 111 22.55 -1.97 -22.34
N GLY A 112 21.59 -1.94 -23.25
CA GLY A 112 21.62 -2.78 -24.44
C GLY A 112 22.92 -2.53 -25.18
N ALA A 113 23.89 -3.41 -24.98
CA ALA A 113 25.05 -3.53 -25.84
C ALA A 113 24.53 -4.06 -27.18
N PHE A 114 24.26 -3.17 -28.13
CA PHE A 114 24.11 -3.57 -29.53
C PHE A 114 25.49 -3.41 -30.20
N SER A 115 26.13 -4.53 -30.49
CA SER A 115 27.28 -4.56 -31.40
C SER A 115 26.76 -4.36 -32.82
N ILE A 116 26.89 -3.15 -33.36
CA ILE A 116 26.81 -2.97 -34.82
C ILE A 116 28.13 -3.46 -35.43
N TRP A 117 28.09 -4.64 -36.06
CA TRP A 117 29.14 -5.09 -36.95
C TRP A 117 28.91 -4.42 -38.31
N THR A 118 29.77 -3.47 -38.67
CA THR A 118 29.85 -2.96 -40.04
C THR A 118 30.74 -3.91 -40.84
N ALA A 119 30.13 -4.63 -41.79
CA ALA A 119 30.82 -5.40 -42.83
C ALA A 119 31.35 -4.48 -43.94
#